data_AF-A0A356QVQ4-F1
#
_entry.id   AF-A0A356QVQ4-F1
#
_cell.length_a   1.000
_cell.length_b   1.000
_cell.length_c   1.000
_cell.angle_alpha   90.00
_cell.angle_beta   90.00
_cell.angle_gamma   90.00
#
_symmetry.space_group_name_H-M   'P 1'
#
loop_
_entity.id
_entity.type
_entity.pdbx_description
1 polymer ?
#
loop_
_entity_poly.entity_id
_entity_poly.type
_entity_poly.pdbx_seq_one_letter_code
_entity_poly.pdbx_strand_id
1 'polypeptide(L)'
;MNNEPSDLTKPAVWGHPAVLLATVFWIGRARPAPGTWGSAAALPIITALSFAQFPFFIECAFWLAVCCIGIPICTIASRQLGGQKDPSSIILDEFAAMPLVLLVVPSQQRTWLVMLLAFLLFRLFDITKPPPCRQLENLPDGLGIMADDWAAAGLAACTLFAITTLMHSYGWTAP
;
A
#
# COMPACT_ATOMS: atom_id res chain seq x y z
N MET A 1 -32.18 3.31 -24.27
CA MET A 1 -31.12 3.05 -23.29
C MET A 1 -30.17 2.07 -23.93
N ASN A 2 -29.00 2.54 -24.36
CA ASN A 2 -28.01 1.72 -25.04
C ASN A 2 -27.39 0.77 -24.00
N ASN A 3 -27.78 -0.50 -24.05
CA ASN A 3 -27.07 -1.57 -23.36
C ASN A 3 -25.79 -1.81 -24.16
N GLU A 4 -24.73 -1.05 -23.89
CA GLU A 4 -23.40 -1.50 -24.28
C GLU A 4 -23.09 -2.79 -23.51
N PRO A 5 -22.63 -3.86 -24.19
CA PRO A 5 -22.23 -5.07 -23.52
C PRO A 5 -21.10 -4.75 -22.54
N SER A 6 -21.22 -5.21 -21.29
CA SER A 6 -20.18 -5.07 -20.28
C SER A 6 -18.83 -5.53 -20.84
N ASP A 7 -17.85 -4.63 -20.84
CA ASP A 7 -16.52 -4.67 -21.47
C ASP A 7 -15.56 -5.74 -20.90
N LEU A 8 -16.08 -6.90 -20.51
CA LEU A 8 -15.36 -8.02 -19.88
C LEU A 8 -14.53 -8.87 -20.87
N THR A 9 -14.36 -8.41 -22.11
CA THR A 9 -13.70 -9.17 -23.19
C THR A 9 -12.47 -8.49 -23.78
N LYS A 10 -12.06 -7.31 -23.29
CA LYS A 10 -10.83 -6.67 -23.79
C LYS A 10 -9.59 -7.40 -23.27
N PRO A 11 -8.63 -7.74 -24.15
CA PRO A 11 -7.38 -8.35 -23.73
C PRO A 11 -6.59 -7.39 -22.83
N ALA A 12 -5.94 -7.93 -21.79
CA ALA A 12 -5.18 -7.15 -20.83
C ALA A 12 -4.03 -6.38 -21.53
N VAL A 13 -3.99 -5.05 -21.34
CA VAL A 13 -3.00 -4.16 -21.96
C VAL A 13 -1.85 -3.86 -20.99
N TRP A 14 -0.96 -4.83 -20.83
CA TRP A 14 0.16 -4.75 -19.88
C TRP A 14 1.16 -3.60 -20.12
N GLY A 15 1.26 -3.11 -21.35
CA GLY A 15 2.15 -2.00 -21.70
C GLY A 15 1.59 -0.61 -21.39
N HIS A 16 0.34 -0.51 -20.93
CA HIS A 16 -0.27 0.78 -20.63
C HIS A 16 0.45 1.46 -19.44
N PRO A 17 0.78 2.76 -19.49
CA PRO A 17 1.52 3.43 -18.41
C PRO A 17 0.88 3.29 -17.03
N ALA A 18 -0.45 3.41 -16.95
CA ALA A 18 -1.17 3.19 -15.70
C ALA A 18 -1.06 1.74 -15.19
N VAL A 19 -1.03 0.74 -16.08
CA VAL A 19 -0.84 -0.66 -15.68
C VAL A 19 0.56 -0.83 -15.13
N LEU A 20 1.58 -0.34 -15.84
CA LEU A 20 2.97 -0.38 -15.37
C LEU A 20 3.14 0.30 -14.01
N LEU A 21 2.48 1.44 -13.75
CA LEU A 21 2.55 2.10 -12.44
C LEU A 21 1.78 1.31 -11.37
N ALA A 22 0.57 0.83 -11.69
CA ALA A 22 -0.26 0.03 -10.79
C ALA A 22 0.40 -1.28 -10.37
N THR A 23 1.20 -1.89 -11.25
CA THR A 23 1.90 -3.16 -10.99
C THR A 23 3.32 -2.94 -10.46
N VAL A 24 3.69 -1.70 -10.09
CA VAL A 24 5.05 -1.28 -9.71
C VAL A 24 6.08 -1.85 -10.70
N PHE A 25 5.87 -1.50 -11.96
CA PHE A 25 6.48 -2.06 -13.16
C PHE A 25 6.13 -3.55 -13.36
N TRP A 26 7.06 -4.45 -13.16
CA TRP A 26 6.83 -5.89 -13.37
C TRP A 26 6.70 -6.67 -12.07
N ILE A 27 6.77 -5.99 -10.93
CA ILE A 27 6.74 -6.60 -9.60
C ILE A 27 5.38 -7.26 -9.33
N GLY A 28 4.28 -6.66 -9.77
CA GLY A 28 2.92 -7.20 -9.64
C GLY A 28 2.69 -8.53 -10.37
N ARG A 29 3.66 -9.02 -11.15
CA ARG A 29 3.61 -10.36 -11.78
C ARG A 29 4.35 -11.42 -10.97
N ALA A 30 5.05 -11.04 -9.91
CA ALA A 30 5.81 -11.95 -9.08
C ALA A 30 4.87 -12.85 -8.26
N ARG A 31 5.18 -14.16 -8.24
CA ARG A 31 4.44 -15.19 -7.51
C ARG A 31 5.25 -15.65 -6.28
N PRO A 32 4.62 -16.21 -5.23
CA PRO A 32 3.19 -16.59 -5.11
C PRO A 32 2.23 -15.47 -4.65
N ALA A 33 2.72 -14.42 -3.98
CA ALA A 33 1.89 -13.37 -3.40
C ALA A 33 2.35 -11.98 -3.91
N PRO A 34 1.77 -11.47 -5.01
CA PRO A 34 2.15 -10.18 -5.59
C PRO A 34 2.14 -9.03 -4.57
N GLY A 35 1.13 -8.98 -3.70
CA GLY A 35 1.04 -7.94 -2.67
C GLY A 35 2.17 -7.94 -1.65
N THR A 36 2.75 -9.11 -1.38
CA THR A 36 3.97 -9.21 -0.55
C THR A 36 5.15 -8.53 -1.25
N TRP A 37 5.25 -8.69 -2.58
CA TRP A 37 6.28 -8.02 -3.36
C TRP A 37 6.05 -6.52 -3.49
N GLY A 38 4.78 -6.06 -3.58
CA GLY A 38 4.44 -4.63 -3.53
C GLY A 38 4.82 -3.98 -2.20
N SER A 39 4.40 -4.59 -1.09
CA SER A 39 4.77 -4.15 0.25
C SER A 39 6.30 -4.15 0.45
N ALA A 40 7.00 -5.18 -0.02
CA ALA A 40 8.46 -5.29 0.11
C ALA A 40 9.18 -4.26 -0.77
N ALA A 41 8.65 -3.95 -1.95
CA ALA A 41 9.21 -2.94 -2.86
C ALA A 41 9.16 -1.52 -2.26
N ALA A 42 8.25 -1.26 -1.31
CA ALA A 42 8.22 0.01 -0.57
C ALA A 42 9.38 0.15 0.41
N LEU A 43 9.93 -0.95 0.96
CA LEU A 43 10.96 -0.91 2.02
C LEU A 43 12.26 -0.18 1.59
N PRO A 44 12.83 -0.39 0.38
CA PRO A 44 13.96 0.39 -0.08
C PRO A 44 13.68 1.90 -0.17
N ILE A 45 12.47 2.28 -0.61
CA ILE A 45 12.06 3.69 -0.73
C ILE A 45 11.92 4.32 0.66
N ILE A 46 11.27 3.63 1.59
CA ILE A 46 11.15 4.05 2.99
C ILE A 46 12.54 4.21 3.63
N THR A 47 13.44 3.26 3.38
CA THR A 47 14.82 3.31 3.88
C THR A 47 15.55 4.54 3.34
N ALA A 48 15.47 4.79 2.03
CA ALA A 48 16.09 5.96 1.40
C ALA A 48 15.53 7.29 1.95
N LEU A 49 14.21 7.40 2.11
CA LEU A 49 13.57 8.59 2.71
C LEU A 49 13.97 8.77 4.18
N SER A 50 14.10 7.67 4.93
CA SER A 50 14.55 7.70 6.32
C SER A 50 15.99 8.20 6.41
N PHE A 51 16.88 7.80 5.50
CA PHE A 51 18.25 8.36 5.44
C PHE A 51 18.29 9.82 4.99
N ALA A 52 17.38 10.25 4.11
CA ALA A 52 17.31 11.63 3.63
C ALA A 52 16.85 12.62 4.71
N GLN A 53 16.22 12.14 5.79
CA GLN A 53 15.84 12.95 6.95
C GLN A 53 14.98 14.17 6.58
N PHE A 54 14.07 14.01 5.62
CA PHE A 54 13.15 15.07 5.23
C PHE A 54 12.29 15.52 6.42
N PRO A 55 11.88 16.80 6.48
CA PRO A 55 10.89 17.26 7.42
C PRO A 55 9.62 16.40 7.33
N PHE A 56 9.07 16.03 8.49
CA PHE A 56 7.92 15.11 8.58
C PHE A 56 6.75 15.51 7.67
N PHE A 57 6.43 16.82 7.61
CA PHE A 57 5.33 17.30 6.76
C PHE A 57 5.58 17.07 5.25
N ILE A 58 6.84 17.08 4.80
CA ILE A 58 7.20 16.78 3.41
C ILE A 58 7.01 15.30 3.12
N GLU A 59 7.43 14.43 4.05
CA GLU A 59 7.21 12.98 3.92
C GLU A 59 5.71 12.64 3.89
N CYS A 60 4.91 13.25 4.77
CA CYS A 60 3.46 13.09 4.76
C CYS A 60 2.84 13.59 3.45
N ALA A 61 3.24 14.77 2.98
CA ALA A 61 2.71 15.32 1.72
C ALA A 61 3.08 14.44 0.51
N PHE A 62 4.29 13.87 0.49
CA PHE A 62 4.72 12.95 -0.54
C PHE A 62 3.85 11.69 -0.59
N TRP A 63 3.67 11.00 0.55
CA TRP A 63 2.87 9.77 0.58
C TRP A 63 1.38 10.04 0.35
N LEU A 64 0.87 11.17 0.82
CA LEU A 64 -0.49 11.61 0.50
C LEU A 64 -0.66 11.81 -1.02
N ALA A 65 0.31 12.46 -1.68
CA ALA A 65 0.27 12.64 -3.13
C ALA A 65 0.31 11.28 -3.86
N VAL A 66 1.16 10.35 -3.44
CA VAL A 66 1.20 8.98 -3.99
C VAL A 66 -0.16 8.29 -3.84
N CYS A 67 -0.78 8.38 -2.66
CA CYS A 67 -2.10 7.81 -2.39
C CYS A 67 -3.19 8.43 -3.28
N CYS A 68 -3.24 9.76 -3.39
CA CYS A 68 -4.22 10.45 -4.23
C CYS A 68 -4.05 10.15 -5.72
N ILE A 69 -2.80 10.08 -6.20
CA ILE A 69 -2.49 9.74 -7.59
C ILE A 69 -2.73 8.24 -7.87
N GLY A 70 -2.59 7.39 -6.86
CA GLY A 70 -2.88 5.96 -6.94
C GLY A 70 -4.32 5.66 -7.35
N ILE A 71 -5.31 6.42 -6.85
CA ILE A 71 -6.74 6.21 -7.17
C ILE A 71 -7.02 6.18 -8.68
N PRO A 72 -6.71 7.23 -9.48
CA PRO A 72 -6.95 7.20 -10.91
C PRO A 72 -6.06 6.18 -11.64
N ILE A 73 -4.84 5.93 -11.16
CA ILE A 73 -3.96 4.90 -11.74
C ILE A 73 -4.59 3.51 -11.61
N CYS A 74 -5.01 3.11 -10.41
CA CYS A 74 -5.64 1.82 -10.16
C CYS A 74 -6.98 1.70 -10.90
N THR A 75 -7.75 2.78 -11.00
CA THR A 75 -8.99 2.82 -11.80
C THR A 75 -8.73 2.53 -13.27
N ILE A 76 -7.74 3.19 -13.87
CA ILE A 76 -7.39 2.98 -15.28
C ILE A 76 -6.81 1.57 -15.46
N ALA A 77 -5.93 1.15 -14.57
CA ALA A 77 -5.27 -0.16 -14.64
C ALA A 77 -6.27 -1.32 -14.55
N SER A 78 -7.27 -1.25 -13.65
CA SER A 78 -8.26 -2.33 -13.52
C SER A 78 -9.07 -2.51 -14.81
N ARG A 79 -9.44 -1.39 -15.46
CA ARG A 79 -10.12 -1.37 -16.77
C ARG A 79 -9.23 -1.95 -17.87
N GLN A 80 -7.96 -1.56 -17.92
CA GLN A 80 -6.99 -2.05 -18.91
C GLN A 80 -6.61 -3.52 -18.71
N LEU A 81 -6.80 -4.08 -17.50
CA LEU A 81 -6.58 -5.49 -17.17
C LEU A 81 -7.84 -6.35 -17.31
N GLY A 82 -8.84 -5.89 -18.08
CA GLY A 82 -10.06 -6.65 -18.38
C GLY A 82 -11.24 -6.34 -17.47
N GLY A 83 -11.20 -5.23 -16.73
CA GLY A 83 -12.33 -4.72 -15.95
C GLY A 83 -12.69 -5.55 -14.71
N GLN A 84 -11.79 -6.45 -14.27
CA GLN A 84 -11.99 -7.19 -13.04
C GLN A 84 -11.95 -6.26 -11.83
N LYS A 85 -12.79 -6.55 -10.84
CA LYS A 85 -12.75 -5.87 -9.55
C LYS A 85 -11.47 -6.31 -8.84
N ASP A 86 -10.54 -5.38 -8.68
CA ASP A 86 -9.25 -5.56 -8.00
C ASP A 86 -8.39 -6.75 -8.50
N PRO A 87 -7.73 -6.62 -9.66
CA PRO A 87 -6.80 -7.63 -10.14
C PRO A 87 -5.60 -7.75 -9.20
N SER A 88 -5.32 -8.96 -8.70
CA SER A 88 -4.17 -9.26 -7.80
C SER A 88 -2.77 -8.84 -8.28
N SER A 89 -2.63 -8.37 -9.52
CA SER A 89 -1.38 -7.79 -10.04
C SER A 89 -1.25 -6.29 -9.80
N ILE A 90 -2.35 -5.58 -9.54
CA ILE A 90 -2.31 -4.21 -9.04
C ILE A 90 -1.80 -4.32 -7.60
N ILE A 91 -0.66 -3.68 -7.34
CA ILE A 91 0.05 -3.75 -6.06
C ILE A 91 0.52 -2.37 -5.59
N LEU A 92 -0.06 -1.32 -6.19
CA LEU A 92 0.28 0.07 -5.91
C LEU A 92 -0.37 0.57 -4.62
N ASP A 93 -1.55 0.05 -4.30
CA ASP A 93 -2.20 0.12 -2.99
C ASP A 93 -1.25 -0.34 -1.88
N GLU A 94 -0.71 -1.56 -1.96
CA GLU A 94 0.11 -2.10 -0.87
C GLU A 94 1.47 -1.40 -0.81
N PHE A 95 2.03 -1.05 -1.97
CA PHE A 95 3.24 -0.23 -2.05
C PHE A 95 3.05 1.17 -1.42
N ALA A 96 1.91 1.82 -1.67
CA ALA A 96 1.63 3.16 -1.17
C ALA A 96 1.18 3.17 0.30
N ALA A 97 0.54 2.10 0.77
CA ALA A 97 0.02 1.98 2.14
C ALA A 97 1.11 1.56 3.14
N MET A 98 2.07 0.72 2.73
CA MET A 98 3.16 0.24 3.60
C MET A 98 3.93 1.37 4.33
N PRO A 99 4.36 2.47 3.67
CA PRO A 99 5.01 3.60 4.34
C PRO A 99 4.15 4.29 5.41
N LEU A 100 2.83 4.29 5.25
CA LEU A 100 1.90 4.94 6.19
C LEU A 100 1.98 4.31 7.59
N VAL A 101 2.30 3.02 7.66
CA VAL A 101 2.50 2.28 8.93
C VAL A 101 3.64 2.88 9.75
N LEU A 102 4.68 3.39 9.09
CA LEU A 102 5.89 3.91 9.73
C LEU A 102 5.85 5.41 10.02
N LEU A 103 4.80 6.13 9.61
CA LEU A 103 4.65 7.56 9.90
C LEU A 103 4.49 7.85 11.41
N VAL A 104 4.10 6.85 12.21
CA VAL A 104 4.02 6.94 13.68
C VAL A 104 5.37 6.77 14.37
N VAL A 105 6.42 6.42 13.61
CA VAL A 105 7.78 6.24 14.12
C VAL A 105 8.69 7.33 13.53
N PRO A 106 9.42 8.09 14.36
CA PRO A 106 10.42 9.05 13.89
C PRO A 106 11.42 8.38 12.94
N SER A 107 11.80 9.06 11.85
CA SER A 107 12.66 8.47 10.80
C SER A 107 13.98 7.92 11.31
N GLN A 108 14.53 8.51 12.37
CA GLN A 108 15.78 8.07 13.03
C GLN A 108 15.63 6.76 13.80
N GLN A 109 14.40 6.39 14.17
CA GLN A 109 14.08 5.19 14.96
C GLN A 109 13.54 4.04 14.10
N ARG A 110 13.46 4.22 12.76
CA ARG A 110 13.02 3.20 11.82
C ARG A 110 14.14 2.20 11.53
N THR A 111 14.55 1.47 12.55
CA THR A 111 15.55 0.40 12.43
C THR A 111 15.02 -0.74 11.58
N TRP A 112 15.90 -1.65 11.13
CA TRP A 112 15.50 -2.81 10.34
C TRP A 112 14.47 -3.68 11.07
N LEU A 113 14.55 -3.79 12.40
CA LEU A 113 13.56 -4.52 13.22
C LEU A 113 12.21 -3.84 13.21
N VAL A 114 12.18 -2.51 13.33
CA VAL A 114 10.93 -1.73 13.29
C VAL A 114 10.31 -1.81 11.89
N MET A 115 11.11 -1.74 10.83
CA MET A 115 10.62 -1.90 9.45
C MET A 115 10.08 -3.32 9.20
N LEU A 116 10.77 -4.36 9.70
CA LEU A 116 10.29 -5.74 9.61
C LEU A 116 8.98 -5.92 10.37
N LEU A 117 8.88 -5.39 11.59
CA LEU A 117 7.66 -5.46 12.39
C LEU A 117 6.50 -4.72 11.72
N ALA A 118 6.74 -3.51 11.21
CA ALA A 118 5.77 -2.74 10.44
C ALA A 118 5.28 -3.54 9.22
N PHE A 119 6.18 -4.16 8.47
CA PHE A 119 5.86 -4.99 7.32
C PHE A 119 4.97 -6.18 7.71
N LEU A 120 5.34 -6.91 8.76
CA LEU A 120 4.56 -8.06 9.24
C LEU A 120 3.17 -7.65 9.74
N LEU A 121 3.08 -6.55 10.49
CA LEU A 121 1.79 -6.01 10.96
C LEU A 121 0.92 -5.57 9.79
N PHE A 122 1.49 -4.85 8.83
CA PHE A 122 0.76 -4.43 7.63
C PHE A 122 0.18 -5.62 6.89
N ARG A 123 1.03 -6.62 6.56
CA ARG A 123 0.58 -7.84 5.87
C ARG A 123 -0.47 -8.60 6.68
N LEU A 124 -0.35 -8.65 8.01
CA LEU A 124 -1.37 -9.28 8.85
C LEU A 124 -2.73 -8.59 8.68
N PHE A 125 -2.79 -7.26 8.77
CA PHE A 125 -4.05 -6.52 8.65
C PHE A 125 -4.59 -6.48 7.23
N ASP A 126 -3.73 -6.37 6.22
CA ASP A 126 -4.12 -6.41 4.80
C ASP A 126 -4.65 -7.81 4.42
N ILE A 127 -4.03 -8.90 4.87
CA ILE A 127 -4.52 -10.26 4.54
C ILE A 127 -5.83 -10.57 5.29
N THR A 128 -5.96 -10.12 6.55
CA THR A 128 -7.13 -10.44 7.38
C THR A 128 -8.31 -9.50 7.14
N LYS A 129 -8.06 -8.26 6.70
CA LYS A 129 -9.03 -7.18 6.48
C LYS A 129 -10.13 -7.15 7.55
N PRO A 130 -9.78 -6.92 8.84
CA PRO A 130 -10.81 -6.83 9.88
C PRO A 130 -11.75 -5.66 9.58
N PRO A 131 -13.04 -5.72 9.98
CA PRO A 131 -13.93 -4.59 9.83
C PRO A 131 -13.34 -3.34 10.52
N PRO A 132 -13.36 -2.14 9.90
CA PRO A 132 -14.07 -1.79 8.66
C PRO A 132 -13.25 -1.92 7.35
N CYS A 133 -11.99 -2.38 7.37
CA CYS A 133 -11.13 -2.44 6.17
C CYS A 133 -11.82 -3.11 4.98
N ARG A 134 -12.38 -4.31 5.19
CA ARG A 134 -13.10 -5.06 4.15
C ARG A 134 -14.33 -4.34 3.59
N GLN A 135 -14.93 -3.43 4.35
CA GLN A 135 -16.11 -2.69 3.88
C GLN A 135 -15.72 -1.62 2.86
N LEU A 136 -14.47 -1.15 2.89
CA LEU A 136 -13.95 -0.11 2.00
C LEU A 136 -13.74 -0.62 0.57
N GLU A 137 -13.57 -1.93 0.36
CA GLU A 137 -13.58 -2.58 -0.96
C GLU A 137 -14.90 -2.35 -1.74
N ASN A 138 -15.96 -1.86 -1.08
CA ASN A 138 -17.23 -1.52 -1.72
C ASN A 138 -17.25 -0.09 -2.29
N LEU A 139 -16.23 0.73 -2.01
CA LEU A 139 -16.08 2.02 -2.64
C LEU A 139 -15.80 1.86 -4.15
N PRO A 140 -16.19 2.85 -4.98
CA PRO A 140 -16.11 2.72 -6.43
C PRO A 140 -14.66 2.75 -6.94
N ASP A 141 -14.43 2.01 -8.02
CA ASP A 141 -13.21 2.05 -8.83
C ASP A 141 -11.92 1.91 -7.99
N GLY A 142 -10.84 2.62 -8.36
CA GLY A 142 -9.56 2.57 -7.66
C GLY A 142 -9.59 3.15 -6.25
N LEU A 143 -10.66 3.84 -5.83
CA LEU A 143 -10.78 4.25 -4.43
C LEU A 143 -11.01 3.02 -3.53
N GLY A 144 -11.83 2.07 -3.99
CA GLY A 144 -12.03 0.82 -3.25
C GLY A 144 -10.80 -0.07 -3.16
N ILE A 145 -9.92 -0.01 -4.18
CA ILE A 145 -8.63 -0.72 -4.23
C ILE A 145 -7.61 -0.12 -3.25
N MET A 146 -7.60 1.21 -3.10
CA MET A 146 -6.61 1.86 -2.25
C MET A 146 -7.05 1.96 -0.78
N ALA A 147 -8.35 2.12 -0.53
CA ALA A 147 -8.85 2.57 0.78
C ALA A 147 -8.84 1.47 1.86
N ASP A 148 -9.11 0.22 1.48
CA ASP A 148 -9.02 -0.93 2.40
C ASP A 148 -7.59 -1.14 2.92
N ASP A 149 -6.60 -0.96 2.05
CA ASP A 149 -5.18 -0.99 2.37
C ASP A 149 -4.73 0.18 3.25
N TRP A 150 -5.25 1.38 3.01
CA TRP A 150 -5.02 2.51 3.91
C TRP A 150 -5.58 2.27 5.31
N ALA A 151 -6.75 1.66 5.40
CA ALA A 151 -7.33 1.29 6.69
C ALA A 151 -6.51 0.19 7.38
N ALA A 152 -6.05 -0.82 6.63
CA ALA A 152 -5.15 -1.85 7.16
C ALA A 152 -3.83 -1.24 7.67
N ALA A 153 -3.26 -0.29 6.92
CA ALA A 153 -2.08 0.46 7.33
C ALA A 153 -2.33 1.30 8.59
N GLY A 154 -3.51 1.91 8.72
CA GLY A 154 -3.90 2.63 9.94
C GLY A 154 -3.95 1.72 11.18
N LEU A 155 -4.55 0.53 11.06
CA LEU A 155 -4.56 -0.46 12.15
C LEU A 155 -3.15 -0.95 12.50
N ALA A 156 -2.33 -1.21 11.48
CA ALA A 156 -0.93 -1.58 11.64
C ALA A 156 -0.14 -0.46 12.34
N ALA A 157 -0.35 0.80 11.97
CA ALA A 157 0.29 1.96 12.58
C ALA A 157 -0.08 2.11 14.06
N CYS A 158 -1.37 2.02 14.40
CA CYS A 158 -1.82 2.06 15.80
C CYS A 158 -1.19 0.93 16.63
N THR A 159 -1.14 -0.27 16.06
CA THR A 159 -0.54 -1.44 16.73
C THR A 159 0.97 -1.25 16.93
N LEU A 160 1.67 -0.81 15.88
CA LEU A 160 3.11 -0.53 15.93
C LEU A 160 3.42 0.55 16.97
N PHE A 161 2.65 1.65 16.98
CA PHE A 161 2.81 2.73 17.95
C PHE A 161 2.63 2.25 19.40
N ALA A 162 1.63 1.40 19.65
CA ALA A 162 1.42 0.82 20.98
C ALA A 162 2.61 -0.06 21.40
N ILE A 163 3.13 -0.89 20.49
CA ILE A 163 4.28 -1.75 20.75
C ILE A 163 5.53 -0.89 21.03
N THR A 164 5.86 0.07 20.17
CA THR A 164 7.07 0.89 20.33
C THR A 164 7.02 1.75 21.60
N THR A 165 5.84 2.29 21.94
CA THR A 165 5.62 3.02 23.20
C THR A 165 5.82 2.12 24.42
N LEU A 166 5.31 0.89 24.38
CA LEU A 166 5.50 -0.09 25.45
C LEU A 166 6.97 -0.52 25.58
N MET A 167 7.66 -0.74 24.46
CA MET A 167 9.08 -1.08 24.48
C MET A 167 9.92 0.05 25.09
N HIS A 168 9.64 1.30 24.71
CA HIS A 168 10.29 2.47 25.31
C HIS A 168 10.02 2.60 26.82
N SER A 169 8.80 2.28 27.29
CA SER A 169 8.50 2.34 28.74
C SER A 169 9.24 1.28 29.56
N TYR A 170 9.65 0.17 28.94
CA TYR A 170 10.54 -0.83 29.54
C TYR A 170 12.04 -0.57 29.30
N GLY A 171 12.41 0.59 28.77
CA GLY A 171 13.80 1.00 28.57
C GLY A 171 14.48 0.39 27.35
N TRP A 172 13.73 -0.23 26.43
CA TRP A 172 14.29 -0.66 25.16
C TRP A 172 14.51 0.55 24.25
N THR A 173 15.74 0.70 23.76
CA THR A 173 16.05 1.60 22.65
C THR A 173 16.44 0.73 21.47
N ALA A 174 15.79 0.92 20.32
CA ALA A 174 16.11 0.18 19.11
C ALA A 174 17.61 0.36 18.77
N PRO A 175 18.32 -0.72 18.38
CA PRO A 175 19.75 -0.67 18.07
C PRO A 175 20.06 0.14 16.80
#